data_AF-A0A562JEJ0-F1
#
_entry.id   AF-A0A562JEJ0-F1
#
_cell.length_a   1.000
_cell.length_b   1.000
_cell.length_c   1.000
_cell.angle_alpha   90.00
_cell.angle_beta   90.00
_cell.angle_gamma   90.00
#
_symmetry.space_group_name_H-M   'P 1'
#
loop_
_entity.id
_entity.type
_entity.pdbx_description
1 polymer ?
#
loop_
_entity_poly.entity_id
_entity_poly.type
_entity_poly.pdbx_seq_one_letter_code
_entity_poly.pdbx_strand_id
1 'polypeptide(L)'
;MNENLALTETTYYILLSLYKPQHGYGIMQQAEELSKGRIRLAAGTLYGALNTMCEKGWITLLPVEEGSRKKEYKITGRGVSILKSEIERLRELVYNGDLIVGGEK
;
A
#
# COMPACT_ATOMS: atom_id res chain seq x y z
N MET A 1 -17.68 -8.02 -7.37
CA MET A 1 -17.97 -6.72 -6.75
C MET A 1 -16.64 -6.06 -6.44
N ASN A 2 -16.30 -4.95 -7.10
CA ASN A 2 -15.11 -4.18 -6.75
C ASN A 2 -15.41 -3.48 -5.43
N GLU A 3 -14.71 -3.84 -4.35
CA GLU A 3 -14.75 -3.07 -3.11
C GLU A 3 -14.16 -1.68 -3.41
N ASN A 4 -15.02 -0.66 -3.50
CA ASN A 4 -14.59 0.72 -3.70
C ASN A 4 -14.22 1.31 -2.33
N LEU A 5 -13.05 0.92 -1.82
CA LEU A 5 -12.52 1.33 -0.53
C LEU A 5 -11.54 2.48 -0.73
N ALA A 6 -11.77 3.60 -0.04
CA ALA A 6 -10.76 4.64 0.08
C ALA A 6 -9.63 4.15 0.98
N LEU A 7 -8.43 3.96 0.41
CA LEU A 7 -7.26 3.56 1.19
C LEU A 7 -6.66 4.76 1.94
N THR A 8 -6.11 4.49 3.11
CA THR A 8 -5.21 5.48 3.73
C THR A 8 -3.92 5.56 2.90
N GLU A 9 -3.27 6.74 2.90
CA GLU A 9 -1.99 6.93 2.19
C GLU A 9 -0.94 5.89 2.62
N THR A 10 -0.88 5.58 3.93
CA THR A 10 -0.02 4.51 4.49
C THR A 10 -0.32 3.14 3.87
N THR A 11 -1.58 2.71 3.88
CA THR A 11 -1.96 1.40 3.31
C THR A 11 -1.67 1.33 1.81
N TYR A 12 -1.95 2.42 1.09
CA TYR A 12 -1.67 2.53 -0.34
C TYR A 12 -0.18 2.33 -0.64
N TYR A 13 0.72 3.04 0.07
CA TYR A 13 2.16 2.87 -0.14
C TYR A 13 2.68 1.51 0.32
N ILE A 14 2.14 0.91 1.38
CA ILE A 14 2.50 -0.47 1.76
C ILE A 14 2.13 -1.45 0.65
N LEU A 15 0.93 -1.35 0.05
CA LEU A 15 0.53 -2.21 -1.07
C LEU A 15 1.43 -2.02 -2.30
N LEU A 16 1.78 -0.78 -2.63
CA LEU A 16 2.73 -0.49 -3.71
C LEU A 16 4.10 -1.13 -3.44
N SER A 17 4.61 -1.00 -2.22
CA SER A 17 5.91 -1.58 -1.85
C SER A 17 5.94 -3.11 -1.88
N LEU A 18 4.77 -3.75 -1.91
CA LEU A 18 4.61 -5.21 -1.89
C LEU A 18 4.26 -5.80 -3.26
N TYR A 19 4.33 -4.99 -4.34
CA TYR A 19 4.22 -5.50 -5.71
C TYR A 19 5.32 -6.52 -6.05
N LYS A 20 6.46 -6.43 -5.35
CA LYS A 20 7.51 -7.44 -5.27
C LYS A 20 7.65 -7.93 -3.83
N PRO A 21 8.09 -9.18 -3.58
CA PRO A 21 8.45 -9.64 -2.25
C PRO A 21 9.35 -8.64 -1.52
N GLN A 22 9.00 -8.29 -0.28
CA GLN A 22 9.81 -7.36 0.51
C GLN A 22 9.72 -7.60 2.02
N HIS A 23 10.82 -7.38 2.71
CA HIS A 23 10.90 -7.33 4.16
C HIS A 23 10.38 -6.00 4.72
N GLY A 24 10.00 -6.01 6.00
CA GLY A 24 9.48 -4.83 6.69
C GLY A 24 10.34 -3.57 6.54
N TYR A 25 11.67 -3.69 6.62
CA TYR A 25 12.57 -2.54 6.44
C TYR A 25 12.50 -1.92 5.05
N GLY A 26 12.48 -2.74 3.99
CA GLY A 26 12.35 -2.24 2.62
C GLY A 26 11.00 -1.55 2.40
N ILE A 27 9.93 -2.05 3.02
CA ILE A 27 8.60 -1.40 2.97
C ILE A 27 8.65 0.00 3.58
N MET A 28 9.32 0.17 4.72
CA MET A 28 9.47 1.48 5.38
C MET A 28 10.22 2.46 4.49
N GLN A 29 11.38 2.05 3.95
CA GLN A 29 12.20 2.90 3.08
C GLN A 29 11.43 3.31 1.82
N GLN A 30 10.80 2.36 1.15
CA GLN A 30 10.11 2.63 -0.11
C GLN A 30 8.85 3.48 0.10
N ALA A 31 8.12 3.27 1.20
CA ALA A 31 6.99 4.14 1.54
C ALA A 31 7.44 5.58 1.84
N GLU A 32 8.57 5.76 2.54
CA GLU A 32 9.15 7.08 2.79
C GLU A 32 9.60 7.74 1.48
N GLU A 33 10.31 7.01 0.62
CA GLU A 33 10.81 7.52 -0.65
C GLU A 33 9.67 7.94 -1.59
N LEU A 34 8.71 7.04 -1.85
CA LEU A 34 7.58 7.30 -2.74
C LEU A 34 6.70 8.45 -2.24
N SER A 35 6.55 8.58 -0.92
CA SER A 35 5.78 9.65 -0.30
C SER A 35 6.57 10.96 -0.14
N LYS A 36 7.82 11.03 -0.58
CA LYS A 36 8.72 12.19 -0.38
C LYS A 36 8.83 12.59 1.11
N GLY A 37 8.93 11.60 1.99
CA GLY A 37 9.11 11.80 3.43
C GLY A 37 7.82 12.06 4.22
N ARG A 38 6.64 12.13 3.59
CA ARG A 38 5.37 12.33 4.31
C ARG A 38 4.98 11.12 5.15
N ILE A 39 5.28 9.92 4.67
CA ILE A 39 5.02 8.67 5.39
C ILE A 39 6.32 8.15 5.99
N ARG A 40 6.41 8.22 7.32
CA ARG A 40 7.51 7.63 8.11
C ARG A 40 6.94 6.60 9.07
N LEU A 41 7.13 5.33 8.74
CA LEU A 41 6.55 4.24 9.51
C LEU A 41 7.51 3.79 10.61
N ALA A 42 7.04 3.83 11.86
CA ALA A 42 7.68 3.11 12.94
C ALA A 42 7.40 1.60 12.80
N ALA A 43 8.30 0.76 13.32
CA ALA A 43 8.17 -0.70 13.23
C ALA A 43 6.81 -1.19 13.77
N GLY A 44 6.36 -0.69 14.93
CA GLY A 44 5.08 -1.09 15.52
C GLY A 44 3.88 -0.80 14.60
N THR A 45 3.83 0.39 14.01
CA THR A 45 2.78 0.80 13.07
C THR A 45 2.79 -0.06 11.81
N LEU A 46 3.97 -0.33 11.25
CA LEU A 46 4.10 -1.18 10.07
C LEU A 46 3.58 -2.58 10.35
N TYR A 47 4.05 -3.24 11.42
CA TYR A 47 3.67 -4.63 11.66
C TYR A 47 2.18 -4.77 12.02
N GLY A 48 1.59 -3.78 12.70
CA GLY A 48 0.14 -3.72 12.89
C GLY A 48 -0.62 -3.65 11.57
N ALA A 49 -0.16 -2.79 10.64
CA ALA A 49 -0.74 -2.68 9.31
C ALA A 49 -0.57 -3.97 8.49
N LEU A 50 0.61 -4.58 8.50
CA LEU A 50 0.89 -5.84 7.80
C LEU A 50 0.00 -6.98 8.32
N ASN A 51 -0.17 -7.12 9.64
CA ASN A 51 -1.07 -8.12 10.22
C ASN A 51 -2.52 -7.91 9.75
N THR A 52 -3.02 -6.68 9.84
CA THR A 52 -4.37 -6.33 9.38
C THR A 52 -4.56 -6.64 7.89
N MET A 53 -3.55 -6.37 7.06
CA MET A 53 -3.60 -6.60 5.62
C MET A 53 -3.50 -8.09 5.26
N CYS A 54 -2.78 -8.89 6.05
CA CYS A 54 -2.79 -10.35 5.97
C CYS A 54 -4.17 -10.91 6.34
N GLU A 55 -4.78 -10.46 7.43
CA GLU A 55 -6.12 -10.87 7.86
C GLU A 55 -7.19 -10.56 6.80
N LYS A 56 -7.06 -9.41 6.12
CA LYS A 56 -7.92 -9.03 4.99
C LYS A 56 -7.62 -9.82 3.70
N GLY A 57 -6.54 -10.60 3.66
CA GLY A 57 -6.09 -11.34 2.48
C GLY A 57 -5.59 -10.45 1.35
N TRP A 58 -5.18 -9.20 1.65
CA TRP A 58 -4.64 -8.27 0.65
C TRP A 58 -3.16 -8.54 0.37
N ILE A 59 -2.45 -9.08 1.35
CA ILE A 59 -1.06 -9.50 1.25
C ILE A 59 -0.93 -10.89 1.85
N THR A 60 0.18 -11.57 1.56
CA THR A 60 0.55 -12.84 2.18
C THR A 60 1.97 -12.76 2.72
N LEU A 61 2.22 -13.47 3.82
CA LEU A 61 3.56 -13.79 4.30
C LEU A 61 4.12 -14.91 3.41
N LEU A 62 5.37 -14.76 2.96
CA LEU A 62 6.08 -15.79 2.21
C LEU A 62 6.81 -16.77 3.14
N PRO A 63 7.06 -18.02 2.70
CA PRO A 63 7.90 -18.96 3.44
C PRO A 63 9.26 -18.34 3.71
N VAL A 64 9.76 -18.51 4.94
CA VAL A 64 11.09 -18.04 5.31
C VAL A 64 12.09 -19.07 4.82
N GLU A 65 13.06 -18.66 3.99
CA GLU A 65 14.16 -19.55 3.59
C GLU A 65 14.92 -20.06 4.82
N GLU A 66 15.34 -21.33 4.80
CA GLU A 66 16.10 -21.94 5.90
C GLU A 66 17.32 -21.09 6.26
N GLY A 67 17.38 -20.61 7.50
CA GLY A 67 18.46 -19.76 8.01
C GLY A 67 18.20 -18.25 7.95
N SER A 68 17.18 -17.79 7.23
CA SER A 68 16.73 -16.40 7.30
C SER A 68 15.79 -16.19 8.50
N ARG A 69 15.93 -15.07 9.20
CA ARG A 69 14.97 -14.65 10.25
C ARG A 69 14.01 -13.55 9.75
N LYS A 70 14.15 -13.12 8.50
CA LYS A 70 13.43 -11.96 7.99
C LYS A 70 12.17 -12.40 7.24
N LYS A 71 11.01 -12.01 7.78
CA LYS A 71 9.71 -12.20 7.15
C LYS A 71 9.62 -11.37 5.86
N GLU A 72 9.19 -11.99 4.77
CA GLU A 72 8.84 -11.30 3.51
C GLU A 72 7.34 -11.32 3.29
N TYR A 73 6.83 -10.24 2.74
CA TYR A 73 5.43 -10.12 2.35
C TYR A 73 5.33 -9.88 0.85
N LYS A 74 4.17 -10.25 0.28
CA LYS A 74 3.85 -9.98 -1.12
C LYS A 74 2.35 -9.67 -1.26
N ILE A 75 2.01 -8.76 -2.16
CA ILE A 75 0.61 -8.48 -2.51
C ILE A 75 -0.06 -9.70 -3.15
N THR A 76 -1.33 -9.95 -2.79
CA THR A 76 -2.15 -11.03 -3.36
C THR A 76 -2.93 -10.52 -4.58
N GLY A 77 -3.58 -11.41 -5.33
CA GLY A 77 -4.50 -11.00 -6.41
C GLY A 77 -5.65 -10.10 -5.92
N ARG A 78 -6.15 -10.35 -4.70
CA ARG A 78 -7.15 -9.46 -4.06
C ARG A 78 -6.54 -8.09 -3.76
N GLY A 79 -5.35 -8.04 -3.15
CA GLY A 79 -4.67 -6.77 -2.88
C GLY A 79 -4.40 -5.95 -4.13
N VAL A 80 -4.00 -6.59 -5.23
CA VAL A 80 -3.82 -5.92 -6.53
C VAL A 80 -5.12 -5.31 -7.02
N SER A 81 -6.25 -6.02 -6.86
CA SER A 81 -7.56 -5.51 -7.27
C SER A 81 -7.96 -4.29 -6.45
N ILE A 82 -7.74 -4.32 -5.13
CA ILE A 82 -7.98 -3.17 -4.24
C ILE A 82 -7.11 -1.97 -4.61
N LEU A 83 -5.81 -2.19 -4.85
CA LEU A 83 -4.89 -1.14 -5.25
C LEU A 83 -5.30 -0.49 -6.58
N LYS A 84 -5.74 -1.29 -7.56
CA LYS A 84 -6.24 -0.77 -8.84
C LYS A 84 -7.50 0.06 -8.67
N SER A 85 -8.47 -0.40 -7.86
CA SER A 85 -9.68 0.39 -7.57
C SER A 85 -9.34 1.74 -6.94
N GLU A 86 -8.38 1.78 -6.01
CA GLU A 86 -7.95 3.04 -5.39
C GLU A 86 -7.27 3.98 -6.39
N ILE A 87 -6.46 3.45 -7.31
CA ILE A 87 -5.84 4.26 -8.37
C ILE A 87 -6.91 4.92 -9.24
N GLU A 88 -7.96 4.19 -9.65
CA GLU A 88 -9.05 4.77 -10.43
C GLU A 88 -9.82 5.83 -9.63
N ARG A 89 -10.11 5.57 -8.35
CA ARG A 89 -10.77 6.54 -7.46
C ARG A 89 -9.96 7.82 -7.29
N LEU A 90 -8.63 7.71 -7.09
CA LEU A 90 -7.75 8.87 -6.96
C LEU A 90 -7.69 9.70 -8.25
N ARG A 91 -7.68 9.05 -9.42
CA ARG A 91 -7.75 9.75 -10.72
C ARG A 91 -9.06 10.52 -10.87
N GLU A 92 -10.18 9.91 -10.51
CA GLU A 92 -11.49 10.57 -10.53
C GLU A 92 -11.52 11.78 -9.60
N LEU A 93 -10.97 11.67 -8.39
CA LEU A 93 -10.88 12.80 -7.46
C LEU A 93 -10.05 13.96 -8.00
N VAL A 94 -8.88 13.67 -8.60
CA VAL A 94 -8.05 14.69 -9.24
C VAL A 94 -8.80 15.36 -10.37
N TYR A 95 -9.41 14.57 -11.27
CA TYR A 95 -10.18 15.09 -12.40
C TYR A 95 -11.33 16.02 -11.94
N ASN A 96 -12.12 15.59 -10.95
CA ASN A 96 -13.22 16.40 -10.44
C ASN A 96 -12.72 17.66 -9.72
N GLY A 97 -11.61 17.54 -8.98
CA GLY A 97 -10.97 18.68 -8.31
C GLY A 97 -10.46 19.72 -9.30
N ASP A 98 -9.77 19.29 -10.35
CA ASP A 98 -9.27 20.17 -11.42
C ASP A 98 -10.43 20.83 -12.19
N LEU A 99 -11.53 20.11 -12.43
CA LEU A 99 -12.70 20.65 -13.13
C LEU A 99 -13.36 21.80 -12.35
N ILE A 100 -13.43 21.69 -11.02
CA ILE A 100 -14.12 22.67 -10.16
C ILE A 100 -13.18 23.79 -9.72
N VAL A 101 -11.95 23.46 -9.32
CA VAL A 101 -10.97 24.41 -8.74
C VAL A 101 -10.02 24.96 -9.81
N GLY A 102 -9.64 24.16 -10.81
CA GLY A 102 -8.75 24.56 -11.92
C GLY A 102 -9.45 25.35 -13.03
N GLY A 103 -10.75 25.61 -12.89
CA GLY A 103 -11.56 26.45 -13.79
C GLY A 103 -11.38 27.96 -13.57
N GLU A 104 -10.63 28.39 -12.55
CA GLU A 104 -10.18 29.77 -12.40
C GLU A 104 -8.97 30.01 -13.33
N LYS A 105 -9.25 30.28 -14.61
CA LYS A 105 -8.33 30.99 -15.51
C LYS A 105 -8.73 32.45 -15.62
#